data_AF-A0AA88XCH4-F1
#
_entry.id   AF-A0AA88XCH4-F1
#
_cell.length_a   1.000
_cell.length_b   1.000
_cell.length_c   1.000
_cell.angle_alpha   90.00
_cell.angle_beta   90.00
_cell.angle_gamma   90.00
#
_symmetry.space_group_name_H-M   'P 1'
#
loop_
_entity.id
_entity.type
_entity.pdbx_description
1 polymer ?
#
loop_
_entity_poly.entity_id
_entity_poly.type
_entity_poly.pdbx_seq_one_letter_code
_entity_poly.pdbx_strand_id
1 'polypeptide(L)'
;METLRGINSRSFGAGNFAKRLTVRLFPELFGVDDLRLQYSFYGGGCNRKKPLELQRREVIRTYVCYFYPECRPTDTWNAMVVTKRDLSLRRPTEKKSRPRKRPSAAVIDIPVPPQCVDPIETFVDNGLEYTRL
;
A
#
# COMPACT_ATOMS: atom_id res chain seq x y z
N MET A 1 -18.04 21.39 -3.54
CA MET A 1 -17.89 20.11 -4.28
C MET A 1 -16.41 19.91 -4.59
N GLU A 2 -15.79 18.81 -4.16
CA GLU A 2 -14.39 18.53 -4.51
C GLU A 2 -14.28 18.02 -5.96
N THR A 3 -13.33 18.56 -6.73
CA THR A 3 -13.07 18.17 -8.13
C THR A 3 -12.08 17.01 -8.24
N LEU A 4 -12.06 16.31 -9.38
CA LEU A 4 -11.08 15.24 -9.65
C LEU A 4 -9.62 15.73 -9.55
N ARG A 5 -9.36 16.96 -10.00
CA ARG A 5 -8.04 17.61 -9.86
C ARG A 5 -7.70 17.86 -8.38
N GLY A 6 -8.68 18.26 -7.57
CA GLY A 6 -8.51 18.41 -6.11
C GLY A 6 -8.13 17.08 -5.44
N ILE A 7 -8.78 15.99 -5.83
CA ILE A 7 -8.45 14.65 -5.33
C ILE A 7 -7.02 14.27 -5.74
N ASN A 8 -6.66 14.51 -7.02
CA ASN A 8 -5.33 14.18 -7.53
C ASN A 8 -4.22 14.97 -6.83
N SER A 9 -4.40 16.29 -6.63
CA SER A 9 -3.40 17.16 -6.00
C SER A 9 -2.99 16.73 -4.59
N ARG A 10 -3.88 16.02 -3.87
CA ARG A 10 -3.65 15.53 -2.50
C ARG A 10 -3.30 14.04 -2.45
N SER A 11 -3.09 13.42 -3.62
CA SER A 11 -2.79 12.01 -3.75
C SER A 11 -1.30 11.79 -3.89
N PHE A 12 -0.74 10.90 -3.07
CA PHE A 12 0.66 10.47 -3.16
C PHE A 12 0.82 9.37 -4.22
N GLY A 13 0.50 9.69 -5.48
CA GLY A 13 0.62 8.80 -6.63
C GLY A 13 -0.66 8.03 -7.01
N ALA A 14 -0.57 7.29 -8.13
CA ALA A 14 -1.71 6.66 -8.81
C ALA A 14 -2.55 5.73 -7.92
N GLY A 15 -1.91 4.89 -7.11
CA GLY A 15 -2.62 4.00 -6.18
C GLY A 15 -3.38 4.73 -5.08
N ASN A 16 -2.82 5.83 -4.54
CA ASN A 16 -3.51 6.66 -3.54
C ASN A 16 -4.69 7.42 -4.18
N PHE A 17 -4.46 7.94 -5.38
CA PHE A 17 -5.50 8.58 -6.18
C PHE A 17 -6.66 7.61 -6.45
N ALA A 18 -6.37 6.40 -6.94
CA ALA A 18 -7.38 5.37 -7.20
C ALA A 18 -8.16 5.00 -5.94
N LYS A 19 -7.51 4.92 -4.77
CA LYS A 19 -8.18 4.70 -3.48
C LYS A 19 -9.17 5.83 -3.17
N ARG A 20 -8.71 7.08 -3.19
CA ARG A 20 -9.55 8.26 -2.88
C ARG A 20 -10.71 8.38 -3.87
N LEU A 21 -10.44 8.11 -5.15
CA LEU A 21 -11.44 8.08 -6.21
C LEU A 21 -12.50 7.00 -5.96
N THR A 22 -12.09 5.79 -5.55
CA THR A 22 -13.01 4.69 -5.24
C THR A 22 -13.96 5.06 -4.09
N VAL A 23 -13.46 5.71 -3.03
CA VAL A 23 -14.29 6.21 -1.91
C VAL A 23 -15.31 7.25 -2.38
N ARG A 24 -14.91 8.11 -3.32
CA ARG A 24 -15.76 9.20 -3.83
C ARG A 24 -16.84 8.72 -4.79
N LEU A 25 -16.52 7.77 -5.65
CA LEU A 25 -17.43 7.24 -6.68
C LEU A 25 -18.35 6.14 -6.15
N PHE A 26 -17.86 5.35 -5.19
CA PHE A 26 -18.57 4.17 -4.66
C PHE A 26 -18.64 4.21 -3.13
N PRO A 27 -19.22 5.26 -2.53
CA PRO A 27 -19.29 5.40 -1.08
C PRO A 27 -20.03 4.25 -0.39
N GLU A 28 -20.96 3.57 -1.09
CA GLU A 28 -21.69 2.42 -0.61
C GLU A 28 -20.77 1.22 -0.26
N LEU A 29 -19.58 1.13 -0.86
CA LEU A 29 -18.60 0.10 -0.49
C LEU A 29 -17.95 0.36 0.88
N PHE A 30 -18.03 1.59 1.37
CA PHE A 30 -17.40 2.05 2.62
C PHE A 30 -18.44 2.38 3.71
N GLY A 31 -19.68 1.91 3.53
CA GLY A 31 -20.75 2.03 4.52
C GLY A 31 -20.56 1.13 5.74
N VAL A 32 -21.60 1.05 6.59
CA VAL A 32 -21.58 0.29 7.86
C VAL A 32 -21.22 -1.19 7.65
N ASP A 33 -21.69 -1.78 6.55
CA ASP A 33 -21.45 -3.19 6.23
C ASP A 33 -20.05 -3.47 5.67
N ASP A 34 -19.22 -2.44 5.49
CA ASP A 34 -17.83 -2.54 5.03
C ASP A 34 -17.66 -3.43 3.78
N LEU A 35 -18.62 -3.37 2.84
CA LEU A 35 -18.69 -4.24 1.66
C LEU A 35 -17.37 -4.35 0.90
N ARG A 36 -16.54 -3.29 0.88
CA ARG A 36 -15.19 -3.30 0.31
C ARG A 36 -14.32 -4.49 0.75
N LEU A 37 -14.54 -5.04 1.95
CA LEU A 37 -13.77 -6.18 2.48
C LEU A 37 -14.05 -7.44 1.67
N GLN A 38 -15.24 -7.55 1.08
CA GLN A 38 -15.66 -8.68 0.23
C GLN A 38 -15.14 -8.56 -1.21
N TYR A 39 -14.64 -7.38 -1.62
CA TYR A 39 -14.24 -7.12 -3.00
C TYR A 39 -12.73 -6.87 -3.15
N SER A 40 -12.20 -7.22 -4.32
CA SER A 40 -10.87 -6.84 -4.82
C SER A 40 -10.98 -6.36 -6.27
N PHE A 41 -9.90 -5.88 -6.89
CA PHE A 41 -9.99 -5.35 -8.26
C PHE A 41 -10.25 -6.46 -9.29
N TYR A 42 -9.65 -7.63 -9.15
CA TYR A 42 -9.85 -8.77 -10.06
C TYR A 42 -10.46 -10.01 -9.40
N GLY A 43 -10.88 -9.92 -8.14
CA GLY A 43 -11.33 -11.07 -7.36
C GLY A 43 -10.18 -11.88 -6.76
N GLY A 44 -10.51 -13.03 -6.19
CA GLY A 44 -9.55 -14.06 -5.77
C GLY A 44 -8.83 -13.80 -4.44
N GLY A 45 -7.61 -14.33 -4.35
CA GLY A 45 -6.79 -14.34 -3.12
C GLY A 45 -7.26 -15.34 -2.07
N CYS A 46 -6.56 -15.39 -0.94
CA CYS A 46 -6.84 -16.31 0.18
C CYS A 46 -8.26 -16.17 0.76
N ASN A 47 -8.87 -14.99 0.63
CA ASN A 47 -10.19 -14.69 1.18
C ASN A 47 -11.34 -14.82 0.17
N ARG A 48 -11.09 -15.42 -1.01
CA ARG A 48 -12.07 -15.60 -2.10
C ARG A 48 -12.89 -14.34 -2.39
N LYS A 49 -12.22 -13.19 -2.51
CA LYS A 49 -12.89 -11.91 -2.73
C LYS A 49 -13.57 -11.87 -4.10
N LYS A 50 -14.70 -11.19 -4.18
CA LYS A 50 -15.42 -10.96 -5.44
C LYS A 50 -14.71 -9.89 -6.27
N PRO A 51 -14.65 -10.03 -7.61
CA PRO A 51 -14.17 -8.95 -8.46
C PRO A 51 -15.11 -7.75 -8.38
N LEU A 52 -14.55 -6.55 -8.49
CA LEU A 52 -15.35 -5.35 -8.67
C LEU A 52 -16.05 -5.40 -10.04
N GLU A 53 -17.29 -4.93 -10.11
CA GLU A 53 -18.05 -4.83 -11.36
C GLU A 53 -17.22 -4.18 -12.48
N LEU A 54 -17.31 -4.71 -13.70
CA LEU A 54 -16.50 -4.26 -14.84
C LEU A 54 -16.59 -2.75 -15.05
N GLN A 55 -17.81 -2.20 -15.05
CA GLN A 55 -18.05 -0.77 -15.24
C GLN A 55 -17.33 0.08 -14.18
N ARG A 56 -17.31 -0.38 -12.92
CA ARG A 56 -16.62 0.33 -11.83
C ARG A 56 -15.11 0.35 -12.05
N ARG A 57 -14.54 -0.75 -12.54
CA ARG A 57 -13.11 -0.87 -12.86
C ARG A 57 -12.71 0.03 -14.02
N GLU A 58 -13.52 0.06 -15.08
CA GLU A 58 -13.26 0.90 -16.26
C GLU A 58 -13.32 2.39 -15.92
N VAL A 59 -14.28 2.82 -15.10
CA VAL A 59 -14.36 4.20 -14.65
C VAL A 59 -13.12 4.58 -13.83
N ILE A 60 -12.66 3.71 -12.92
CA ILE A 60 -11.43 3.96 -12.15
C ILE A 60 -10.23 4.05 -13.09
N ARG A 61 -10.08 3.10 -14.03
CA ARG A 61 -8.98 3.05 -14.99
C ARG A 61 -8.93 4.30 -15.86
N THR A 62 -10.08 4.74 -16.37
CA THR A 62 -10.20 5.94 -17.20
C THR A 62 -9.67 7.17 -16.48
N TYR A 63 -10.12 7.43 -15.25
CA TYR A 63 -9.70 8.60 -14.49
C TYR A 63 -8.24 8.52 -14.03
N VAL A 64 -7.76 7.34 -13.61
CA VAL A 64 -6.36 7.18 -13.22
C VAL A 64 -5.44 7.41 -14.42
N CYS A 65 -5.73 6.79 -15.57
CA CYS A 65 -4.92 6.96 -16.79
C CYS A 65 -4.99 8.38 -17.38
N TYR A 66 -6.00 9.18 -17.02
CA TYR A 66 -6.05 10.60 -17.38
C TYR A 66 -5.01 11.43 -16.61
N PHE A 67 -4.77 11.14 -15.32
CA PHE A 67 -3.80 11.85 -14.50
C PHE A 67 -2.41 11.19 -14.45
N TYR A 68 -2.34 9.88 -14.69
CA TYR A 68 -1.15 9.03 -14.63
C TYR A 68 -1.07 8.19 -15.91
N PRO A 69 -0.72 8.80 -17.06
CA PRO A 69 -0.68 8.10 -18.35
C PRO A 69 0.29 6.91 -18.36
N GLU A 70 1.33 6.93 -17.52
CA GLU A 70 2.26 5.83 -17.31
C GLU A 70 1.60 4.55 -16.77
N CYS A 71 0.38 4.66 -16.21
CA CYS A 71 -0.40 3.52 -15.73
C CYS A 71 -1.24 2.83 -16.83
N ARG A 72 -1.17 3.27 -18.10
CA ARG A 72 -1.90 2.60 -19.21
C ARG A 72 -1.46 1.15 -19.45
N PRO A 73 -0.16 0.81 -19.46
CA PRO A 73 0.28 -0.57 -19.61
C PRO A 73 -0.24 -1.45 -18.47
N THR A 74 -0.68 -2.66 -18.79
CA THR A 74 -1.30 -3.58 -17.83
C THR A 74 -0.37 -3.93 -16.66
N ASP A 75 0.93 -4.08 -16.91
CA ASP A 75 1.90 -4.42 -15.87
C ASP A 75 2.06 -3.27 -14.86
N THR A 76 2.24 -2.05 -15.35
CA THR A 76 2.31 -0.85 -14.52
C THR A 76 1.01 -0.61 -13.77
N TRP A 77 -0.14 -0.82 -14.42
CA TRP A 77 -1.47 -0.74 -13.79
C TRP A 77 -1.57 -1.70 -12.59
N ASN A 78 -1.17 -2.95 -12.78
CA ASN A 78 -1.25 -3.97 -11.74
C ASN A 78 -0.32 -3.65 -10.56
N ALA A 79 0.91 -3.23 -10.84
CA ALA A 79 1.91 -2.89 -9.83
C ALA A 79 1.55 -1.62 -9.04
N MET A 80 1.22 -0.53 -9.75
CA MET A 80 1.07 0.80 -9.15
C MET A 80 -0.32 1.06 -8.58
N VAL A 81 -1.36 0.48 -9.20
CA VAL A 81 -2.75 0.81 -8.88
C VAL A 81 -3.43 -0.33 -8.15
N VAL A 82 -3.52 -1.50 -8.78
CA VAL A 82 -4.30 -2.64 -8.26
C VAL A 82 -3.74 -3.10 -6.93
N THR A 83 -2.43 -3.35 -6.87
CA THR A 83 -1.76 -3.82 -5.65
C THR A 83 -1.96 -2.83 -4.49
N LYS A 84 -1.69 -1.54 -4.72
CA LYS A 84 -1.80 -0.50 -3.67
C LYS A 84 -3.25 -0.25 -3.23
N ARG A 85 -4.19 -0.23 -4.18
CA ARG A 85 -5.62 -0.08 -3.88
C ARG A 85 -6.12 -1.27 -3.06
N ASP A 86 -5.88 -2.50 -3.51
CA ASP A 86 -6.40 -3.70 -2.84
C ASP A 86 -5.77 -3.92 -1.46
N LEU A 87 -4.50 -3.56 -1.27
CA LEU A 87 -3.88 -3.49 0.07
C LEU A 87 -4.67 -2.58 1.02
N SER A 88 -5.16 -1.44 0.51
CA SER A 88 -5.97 -0.53 1.32
C SER A 88 -7.36 -1.06 1.67
N LEU A 89 -7.87 -2.05 0.91
CA LEU A 89 -9.13 -2.75 1.17
C LEU A 89 -8.96 -3.97 2.10
N ARG A 90 -7.74 -4.36 2.46
CA ARG A 90 -7.48 -5.50 3.37
C ARG A 90 -7.57 -5.12 4.85
N ARG A 91 -7.37 -3.85 5.19
CA ARG A 91 -7.41 -3.40 6.60
C ARG A 91 -8.85 -3.05 6.98
N PRO A 92 -9.44 -3.70 7.99
CA PRO A 92 -10.65 -3.19 8.62
C PRO A 92 -10.41 -1.75 9.03
N THR A 93 -11.41 -0.87 8.86
CA THR A 93 -11.32 0.45 9.49
C THR A 93 -11.38 0.21 10.99
N GLU A 94 -10.22 0.21 11.66
CA GLU A 94 -10.19 0.27 13.12
C GLU A 94 -10.81 1.61 13.56
N LYS A 95 -12.13 1.66 13.63
CA LYS A 95 -12.89 2.59 14.47
C LYS A 95 -13.16 1.91 15.80
N LYS A 96 -12.11 1.46 16.47
CA LYS A 96 -12.05 1.59 17.92
C LYS A 96 -11.08 2.72 18.17
N SER A 97 -11.59 3.83 18.66
CA SER A 97 -10.83 4.90 19.27
C SER A 97 -9.88 4.32 20.33
N ARG A 98 -8.70 3.86 19.92
CA ARG A 98 -7.57 3.87 20.84
C ARG A 98 -7.25 5.36 20.98
N PRO A 99 -7.39 5.96 22.18
CA PRO A 99 -6.88 7.30 22.38
C PRO A 99 -5.42 7.28 21.93
N ARG A 100 -5.06 8.16 21.00
CA ARG A 100 -3.66 8.40 20.68
C ARG A 100 -3.05 8.95 21.95
N LYS A 101 -2.52 8.07 22.82
CA LYS A 101 -1.51 8.49 23.79
C LYS A 101 -0.40 9.07 22.92
N ARG A 102 -0.23 10.40 22.98
CA ARG A 102 1.02 11.01 22.54
C ARG A 102 2.10 10.23 23.28
N PRO A 103 3.12 9.68 22.62
CA PRO A 103 4.27 9.24 23.38
C PRO A 103 4.83 10.51 24.03
N SER A 104 4.63 10.65 25.34
CA SER A 104 5.57 11.38 26.18
C SER A 104 6.92 10.81 25.82
N ALA A 105 7.88 11.67 25.47
CA ALA A 105 9.23 11.30 25.12
C ALA A 105 9.81 10.38 26.20
N ALA A 106 9.72 9.08 25.96
CA ALA A 106 10.48 8.08 26.64
C ALA A 106 11.48 7.61 25.59
N VAL A 107 12.76 7.84 25.86
CA VAL A 107 13.86 7.22 25.14
C VAL A 107 13.67 5.72 25.33
N ILE A 108 13.21 5.05 24.27
CA ILE A 108 13.13 3.59 24.24
C ILE A 108 14.46 3.15 23.66
N ASP A 109 15.28 2.53 24.49
CA ASP A 109 16.46 1.80 24.06
C ASP A 109 15.99 0.70 23.11
N ILE A 110 16.31 0.84 21.83
CA ILE A 110 15.92 -0.12 20.80
C ILE A 110 16.93 -1.28 20.90
N PRO A 111 16.52 -2.52 21.22
CA PRO A 111 17.43 -3.64 21.09
C PRO A 111 17.79 -3.78 19.61
N VAL A 112 19.05 -3.51 19.30
CA VAL A 112 19.64 -3.71 17.97
C VAL A 112 19.42 -5.19 17.63
N PRO A 113 18.80 -5.53 16.48
CA PRO A 113 18.68 -6.92 16.07
C PRO A 113 20.08 -7.53 15.97
N PRO A 114 20.29 -8.81 16.32
CA PRO A 114 21.58 -9.44 16.11
C PRO A 114 21.92 -9.29 14.63
N GLN A 115 22.99 -8.55 14.37
CA GLN A 115 23.49 -8.35 13.02
C GLN A 115 23.80 -9.73 12.46
N CYS A 116 23.33 -10.03 11.25
CA CYS A 116 23.88 -11.14 10.48
C CYS A 116 25.35 -10.80 10.24
N VAL A 117 26.22 -11.27 11.14
CA VAL A 117 27.66 -11.26 10.92
C VAL A 117 27.92 -12.42 9.97
N ASP A 118 28.16 -12.11 8.70
CA ASP A 118 28.85 -13.05 7.82
C ASP A 118 30.18 -13.40 8.51
N PRO A 119 30.58 -14.68 8.58
CA PRO A 119 31.86 -15.04 9.20
C PRO A 119 32.98 -14.39 8.39
N ILE A 120 33.72 -13.49 9.04
CA ILE A 120 35.00 -13.01 8.54
C ILE A 120 35.93 -14.22 8.56
N GLU A 121 36.19 -14.83 7.40
CA GLU A 121 37.22 -15.85 7.27
C GLU A 121 38.59 -15.17 7.49
N THR A 122 39.19 -15.45 8.64
CA THR A 122 40.58 -15.10 8.93
C THR A 122 41.49 -16.11 8.23
N PHE A 123 42.20 -15.66 7.21
CA PHE A 123 43.32 -16.41 6.65
C PHE A 123 44.62 -15.94 7.30
N VAL A 124 45.37 -16.88 7.88
CA VAL A 124 46.73 -16.66 8.36
C VAL A 124 47.68 -16.97 7.22
N ASP A 125 48.35 -15.95 6.68
CA ASP A 125 49.48 -16.14 5.79
C ASP A 125 50.73 -15.52 6.43
N ASN A 126 51.76 -16.35 6.63
CA ASN A 126 53.07 -15.95 7.15
C ASN A 126 53.07 -15.05 8.40
N GLY A 127 52.16 -15.32 9.35
CA GLY A 127 52.20 -14.76 10.70
C GLY A 127 51.74 -13.30 10.83
N LEU A 128 51.06 -12.73 9.82
CA LEU A 128 50.44 -11.41 9.90
C LEU A 128 48.95 -11.51 9.55
N GLU A 129 48.08 -11.10 10.47
CA GLU A 129 46.62 -11.06 10.25
C GLU A 129 46.21 -9.79 9.49
N TYR A 130 45.36 -9.93 8.47
CA TYR A 130 44.78 -8.81 7.71
C TYR A 130 43.25 -8.85 7.75
N THR A 131 42.63 -7.71 8.04
CA THR A 131 41.17 -7.49 7.95
C THR A 131 40.85 -6.70 6.68
N ARG A 132 39.99 -7.21 5.79
CA ARG A 132 39.50 -6.47 4.61
C ARG A 132 38.07 -6.00 4.87
N LEU A 133 37.83 -4.70 4.71
CA LEU A 133 36.49 -4.09 4.69
C LEU A 133 35.76 -4.40 3.38
#